data_AF-A0A939I6C2-F1
#
_entry.id   AF-A0A939I6C2-F1
#
_cell.length_a   1.000
_cell.length_b   1.000
_cell.length_c   1.000
_cell.angle_alpha   90.00
_cell.angle_beta   90.00
_cell.angle_gamma   90.00
#
_symmetry.space_group_name_H-M   'P 1'
#
loop_
_entity.id
_entity.type
_entity.pdbx_description
1 polymer ?
#
loop_
_entity_poly.entity_id
_entity_poly.type
_entity_poly.pdbx_seq_one_letter_code
_entity_poly.pdbx_strand_id
1 'polypeptide(L)'
;MEKSDITIKLTPDEALVLSDWLERVQTTGLSHLVDDPAARAPIHKIAGILDKALPGIFAADYAERLEAARHRLRTATDGLAEERDG
;
A
#
# COMPACT_ATOMS: atom_id res chain seq x y z
N MET A 1 -7.61 22.27 19.27
CA MET A 1 -6.45 21.68 18.58
C MET A 1 -6.89 21.43 17.16
N GLU A 2 -6.37 22.17 16.19
CA GLU A 2 -6.57 21.88 14.77
C GLU A 2 -6.08 20.45 14.53
N LYS A 3 -6.99 19.53 14.22
CA LYS A 3 -6.61 18.18 13.78
C LYS A 3 -6.09 18.34 12.36
N SER A 4 -4.81 18.64 12.22
CA SER A 4 -4.17 18.67 10.92
C SER A 4 -4.18 17.26 10.36
N ASP A 5 -5.07 17.02 9.39
CA ASP A 5 -5.11 15.74 8.69
C ASP A 5 -3.80 15.56 7.90
N ILE A 6 -3.14 14.42 8.12
CA ILE A 6 -1.97 14.05 7.33
C ILE A 6 -2.46 13.46 6.01
N THR A 7 -2.15 14.13 4.90
CA THR A 7 -2.46 13.63 3.56
C THR A 7 -1.27 12.85 3.02
N ILE A 8 -1.47 11.56 2.75
CA ILE A 8 -0.50 10.71 2.06
C ILE A 8 -0.98 10.56 0.61
N LYS A 9 -0.11 10.91 -0.34
CA LYS A 9 -0.35 10.68 -1.77
C LYS A 9 0.38 9.42 -2.18
N LEU A 10 -0.35 8.51 -2.80
CA LEU A 10 0.20 7.27 -3.36
C LEU A 10 0.03 7.34 -4.88
N THR A 11 1.06 6.92 -5.59
CA THR A 11 0.96 6.61 -7.01
C THR A 11 0.02 5.41 -7.23
N PRO A 12 -0.51 5.22 -8.45
CA PRO A 12 -1.33 4.05 -8.75
C PRO A 12 -0.63 2.72 -8.43
N ASP A 13 0.69 2.63 -8.65
CA ASP A 13 1.48 1.43 -8.37
C ASP A 13 1.64 1.19 -6.87
N GLU A 14 1.95 2.23 -6.08
CA GLU A 14 2.03 2.13 -4.62
C GLU A 14 0.70 1.75 -4.01
N ALA A 15 -0.39 2.37 -4.46
CA ALA A 15 -1.74 2.07 -4.01
C ALA A 15 -2.10 0.61 -4.29
N LEU A 16 -1.76 0.10 -5.49
CA LEU A 16 -2.04 -1.28 -5.89
C LEU A 16 -1.27 -2.30 -5.03
N VAL A 17 0.04 -2.10 -4.86
CA VAL A 17 0.90 -2.99 -4.08
C VAL A 17 0.53 -2.95 -2.59
N LEU A 18 0.25 -1.76 -2.04
CA LEU A 18 -0.14 -1.61 -0.63
C LEU A 18 -1.50 -2.25 -0.35
N SER A 19 -2.47 -2.08 -1.26
CA SER A 19 -3.79 -2.70 -1.14
C SER A 19 -3.70 -4.23 -1.14
N ASP A 20 -2.93 -4.80 -2.06
CA ASP A 20 -2.68 -6.24 -2.15
C ASP A 20 -2.02 -6.81 -0.88
N TRP A 21 -1.00 -6.12 -0.35
CA TRP A 21 -0.36 -6.54 0.89
C TRP A 21 -1.32 -6.46 2.08
N LEU A 22 -2.14 -5.40 2.18
CA LEU A 22 -3.14 -5.26 3.24
C LEU A 22 -4.20 -6.36 3.20
N GLU A 23 -4.63 -6.78 2.01
CA GLU A 23 -5.53 -7.93 1.87
C GLU A 23 -4.89 -9.21 2.42
N ARG A 24 -3.68 -9.55 1.94
CA ARG A 24 -2.95 -10.75 2.39
C ARG A 24 -2.77 -10.78 3.90
N VAL A 25 -2.35 -9.66 4.48
CA VAL A 25 -2.11 -9.55 5.93
C VAL A 25 -3.41 -9.71 6.72
N GLN A 26 -4.54 -9.21 6.24
CA GLN A 26 -5.82 -9.44 6.89
C GLN A 26 -6.23 -10.91 6.85
N THR A 27 -5.98 -11.61 5.74
CA THR A 27 -6.24 -13.06 5.62
C THR A 27 -5.30 -13.90 6.48
N THR A 28 -4.02 -13.54 6.57
CA THR A 28 -3.01 -14.28 7.35
C THR A 28 -2.96 -13.89 8.83
N GLY A 29 -3.68 -12.84 9.23
CA GLY A 29 -3.82 -12.39 10.62
C GLY A 29 -3.05 -11.11 10.93
N LEU A 30 -3.66 -9.96 10.64
CA LEU A 30 -3.12 -8.62 10.92
C LEU A 30 -2.77 -8.42 12.41
N SER A 31 -3.47 -9.11 13.31
CA SER A 31 -3.19 -9.10 14.74
C SER A 31 -1.82 -9.63 15.14
N HIS A 32 -1.16 -10.43 14.28
CA HIS A 32 0.19 -10.92 14.51
C HIS A 32 1.29 -9.98 13.98
N LEU A 33 0.92 -9.07 13.07
CA LEU A 33 1.83 -8.07 12.51
C LEU A 33 1.75 -6.73 13.24
N VAL A 34 0.57 -6.41 13.78
CA VAL A 34 0.30 -5.14 14.45
C VAL A 34 -0.41 -5.43 15.76
N ASP A 35 0.39 -5.56 16.80
CA ASP A 35 -0.05 -5.90 18.15
C ASP A 35 -0.84 -4.76 18.80
N ASP A 36 -0.47 -3.51 18.48
CA ASP A 36 -1.08 -2.30 19.02
C ASP A 36 -2.43 -1.97 18.35
N PRO A 37 -3.55 -1.96 19.13
CA PRO A 37 -4.86 -1.55 18.62
C PRO A 37 -4.88 -0.12 18.05
N ALA A 38 -4.05 0.79 18.57
CA ALA A 38 -3.98 2.17 18.11
C ALA A 38 -3.39 2.29 16.70
N ALA A 39 -2.48 1.38 16.31
CA ALA A 39 -1.96 1.27 14.95
C ALA A 39 -2.92 0.50 14.02
N ARG A 40 -3.67 -0.45 14.56
CA ARG A 40 -4.62 -1.28 13.80
C ARG A 40 -5.78 -0.46 13.20
N ALA A 41 -6.32 0.50 13.96
CA ALA A 41 -7.42 1.33 13.48
C ALA A 41 -7.06 2.21 12.25
N PRO A 42 -5.94 2.95 12.24
CA PRO A 42 -5.45 3.63 11.04
C PRO A 42 -5.20 2.70 9.85
N ILE A 43 -4.65 1.50 10.08
CA ILE A 43 -4.39 0.53 9.01
C ILE A 43 -5.69 0.07 8.36
N HIS A 44 -6.72 -0.26 9.15
CA HIS A 44 -8.04 -0.58 8.60
C HIS A 44 -8.65 0.61 7.86
N LYS A 45 -8.45 1.85 8.33
CA LYS A 45 -8.91 3.05 7.62
C LYS A 45 -8.23 3.19 6.26
N ILE A 46 -6.91 2.99 6.18
CA ILE A 46 -6.15 3.04 4.92
C ILE A 46 -6.64 1.92 3.98
N ALA A 47 -6.79 0.69 4.47
CA ALA A 47 -7.33 -0.42 3.69
C ALA A 47 -8.70 -0.07 3.08
N GLY A 48 -9.63 0.47 3.88
CA GLY A 48 -10.95 0.87 3.39
C GLY A 48 -10.95 2.07 2.43
N ILE A 49 -9.95 2.94 2.48
CA ILE A 49 -9.76 4.02 1.49
C ILE A 49 -9.27 3.43 0.17
N LEU A 50 -8.26 2.55 0.23
CA LEU A 50 -7.67 1.92 -0.96
C LEU A 50 -8.67 1.02 -1.69
N ASP A 51 -9.45 0.23 -0.95
CA ASP A 51 -10.48 -0.66 -1.50
C ASP A 51 -11.55 0.11 -2.30
N LYS A 52 -11.89 1.32 -1.86
CA LYS A 52 -12.81 2.23 -2.59
C LYS A 52 -12.14 2.96 -3.76
N ALA A 53 -10.86 3.31 -3.62
CA ALA A 53 -10.13 4.07 -4.62
C ALA A 53 -9.68 3.21 -5.81
N LEU A 54 -9.60 1.88 -5.63
CA LEU A 54 -9.15 0.92 -6.63
C LEU A 54 -10.29 -0.02 -7.08
N PRO A 55 -11.30 0.47 -7.82
CA PRO A 55 -12.32 -0.42 -8.40
C PRO A 55 -11.76 -1.42 -9.43
N GLY A 56 -10.49 -1.27 -9.84
CA GLY A 56 -9.79 -2.15 -10.77
C GLY A 56 -9.20 -3.43 -10.16
N ILE A 57 -9.37 -3.70 -8.86
CA ILE A 57 -8.89 -4.94 -8.20
C ILE A 57 -9.59 -6.19 -8.79
N PHE A 58 -10.77 -6.02 -9.38
CA PHE A 58 -11.54 -7.10 -10.03
C PHE A 58 -11.23 -7.29 -11.52
N ALA A 59 -10.24 -6.60 -12.07
CA ALA A 59 -9.87 -6.75 -13.47
C ALA A 59 -9.09 -8.06 -13.67
N ALA A 60 -9.36 -8.78 -14.77
CA ALA A 60 -8.72 -10.05 -15.08
C ALA A 60 -7.18 -9.95 -15.22
N ASP A 61 -6.67 -8.74 -15.45
CA ASP A 61 -5.25 -8.40 -15.55
C ASP A 61 -4.63 -7.93 -14.22
N TYR A 62 -5.35 -8.04 -13.10
CA TYR A 62 -4.90 -7.57 -11.79
C TYR A 62 -3.51 -8.10 -11.40
N ALA A 63 -3.29 -9.41 -11.58
CA ALA A 63 -2.02 -10.05 -11.22
C ALA A 63 -0.84 -9.52 -12.05
N GLU A 64 -1.04 -9.29 -13.35
CA GLU A 64 -0.01 -8.76 -14.25
C GLU A 64 0.31 -7.30 -13.90
N ARG A 65 -0.72 -6.50 -13.64
CA ARG A 65 -0.56 -5.11 -13.20
C ARG A 65 0.14 -5.00 -11.86
N LEU A 66 -0.17 -5.89 -10.92
CA LEU A 66 0.48 -5.95 -9.61
C LEU A 66 1.97 -6.28 -9.75
N GLU A 67 2.33 -7.28 -10.54
CA GLU A 67 3.74 -7.63 -10.74
C GLU A 67 4.50 -6.53 -11.48
N ALA A 68 3.90 -5.91 -12.49
CA ALA A 68 4.49 -4.76 -13.17
C ALA A 68 4.70 -3.57 -12.21
N ALA A 69 3.71 -3.26 -11.37
CA ALA A 69 3.82 -2.23 -10.34
C ALA A 69 4.94 -2.54 -9.35
N ARG A 70 5.02 -3.78 -8.84
CA ARG A 70 6.10 -4.20 -7.94
C ARG A 70 7.47 -4.06 -8.58
N HIS A 71 7.60 -4.46 -9.84
CA HIS A 71 8.86 -4.29 -10.58
C HIS A 71 9.26 -2.83 -10.67
N ARG A 72 8.33 -1.95 -11.09
CA ARG A 72 8.57 -0.51 -11.20
C ARG A 72 8.99 0.12 -9.86
N LEU A 73 8.32 -0.24 -8.77
CA LEU A 73 8.64 0.28 -7.44
C LEU A 73 10.01 -0.17 -6.93
N ARG A 74 10.38 -1.44 -7.16
CA ARG A 74 11.73 -1.93 -6.79
C ARG A 74 12.80 -1.18 -7.57
N THR A 75 12.64 -1.06 -8.89
CA THR A 75 13.62 -0.31 -9.72
C THR A 75 13.70 1.17 -9.36
N ALA A 76 12.58 1.79 -8.97
CA ALA A 76 12.57 3.19 -8.54
C ALA A 76 13.27 3.37 -7.17
N THR A 77 13.13 2.39 -6.28
CA THR A 77 13.80 2.41 -4.97
C THR A 77 15.31 2.21 -5.11
N ASP A 78 15.74 1.31 -6.00
CA ASP A 78 17.17 1.08 -6.28
C ASP A 78 17.83 2.31 -6.91
N GLY A 79 17.16 3.00 -7.85
CA GLY A 79 17.66 4.26 -8.42
C GLY A 79 17.77 5.40 -7.40
N LEU A 80 16.85 5.48 -6.43
CA LEU A 80 16.94 6.46 -5.33
C LEU A 80 18.05 6.14 -4.32
N ALA A 81 18.48 4.88 -4.23
CA ALA A 81 19.63 4.49 -3.40
C ALA A 81 20.95 4.89 -4.07
N GLU A 82 21.05 4.72 -5.39
CA GLU A 82 22.23 5.11 -6.18
C GLU A 82 22.43 6.64 -6.24
N GLU A 83 21.37 7.44 -6.24
CA GLU A 83 21.45 8.92 -6.21
C GLU A 83 21.90 9.50 -4.85
N ARG A 84 21.87 8.71 -3.77
CA ARG A 84 22.22 9.17 -2.41
C ARG A 84 23.70 8.98 -2.06
N ASP A 85 24.42 8.21 -2.87
CA ASP A 85 25.86 7.94 -2.72
C ASP A 85 26.73 8.70 -3.76
N GLY A 86 26.14 9.68 -4.47
CA GLY A 86 26.80 10.50 -5.52
C GLY A 86 27.31 11.87 -5.05
#